data_AF-A0A1X7HJH2-F1
#
_entry.id   AF-A0A1X7HJH2-F1
#
_cell.length_a   1.000
_cell.length_b   1.000
_cell.length_c   1.000
_cell.angle_alpha   90.00
_cell.angle_beta   90.00
_cell.angle_gamma   90.00
#
_symmetry.space_group_name_H-M   'P 1'
#
loop_
_entity.id
_entity.type
_entity.pdbx_description
1 polymer ?
#
loop_
_entity_poly.entity_id
_entity_poly.type
_entity_poly.pdbx_seq_one_letter_code
_entity_poly.pdbx_strand_id
1 'polypeptide(L)'
;MPHEEWAIILSRLSLIGFLIPFGWFHRFKGGKATYLAAGKWNNPIYFPFILKGFLSDPIWRFLLIFTGVTVLSFAWVIDWHRPDLGLLLIYACSFALVNAVLEEILWRGYILSGFVGILGEVKGLIVAGVGFGFYHYHLGFSWLICLLFSVFGMMMSATTIRSQGLLPVIVMHFVMNILFVLSGMIF
;
A
#
# COMPACT_ATOMS: atom_id res chain seq x y z
N MET A 1 12.35 22.62 -7.20
CA MET A 1 11.33 23.21 -6.33
C MET A 1 9.91 23.03 -6.90
N PRO A 2 9.67 23.02 -8.23
CA PRO A 2 8.52 22.26 -8.78
C PRO A 2 8.92 21.05 -9.63
N HIS A 3 10.08 21.13 -10.29
CA HIS A 3 10.52 20.13 -11.26
C HIS A 3 10.99 18.82 -10.62
N GLU A 4 11.47 18.87 -9.38
CA GLU A 4 12.03 17.71 -8.68
C GLU A 4 10.93 16.80 -8.16
N GLU A 5 9.86 17.41 -7.63
CA GLU A 5 8.66 16.76 -7.12
C GLU A 5 7.93 16.05 -8.25
N TRP A 6 7.75 16.72 -9.39
CA TRP A 6 7.20 16.09 -10.60
C TRP A 6 8.10 14.98 -11.14
N ALA A 7 9.42 15.14 -11.11
CA ALA A 7 10.35 14.09 -11.54
C ALA A 7 10.21 12.84 -10.66
N ILE A 8 10.09 13.00 -9.34
CA ILE A 8 9.86 11.89 -8.41
C ILE A 8 8.50 11.23 -8.67
N ILE A 9 7.42 11.99 -8.86
CA ILE A 9 6.09 11.45 -9.20
C ILE A 9 6.15 10.65 -10.51
N LEU A 10 6.72 11.22 -11.57
CA LEU A 10 6.83 10.59 -12.88
C LEU A 10 7.76 9.37 -12.86
N SER A 11 8.79 9.37 -12.01
CA SER A 11 9.68 8.20 -11.85
C SER A 11 8.92 6.97 -11.37
N ARG A 12 7.79 7.13 -10.67
CA ARG A 12 6.94 6.00 -10.25
C ARG A 12 6.28 5.27 -11.41
N LEU A 13 6.15 5.91 -12.58
CA LEU A 13 5.70 5.23 -13.80
C LEU A 13 6.66 4.11 -14.25
N SER A 14 7.91 4.12 -13.78
CA SER A 14 8.85 3.00 -13.99
C SER A 14 8.34 1.67 -13.42
N LEU A 15 7.41 1.70 -12.45
CA LEU A 15 6.72 0.50 -11.94
C LEU A 15 5.97 -0.24 -13.04
N ILE A 16 5.52 0.44 -14.10
CA ILE A 16 4.89 -0.19 -15.26
C ILE A 16 5.86 -1.19 -15.91
N GLY A 17 7.16 -0.88 -15.93
CA GLY A 17 8.20 -1.78 -16.42
C GLY A 17 8.29 -3.10 -15.63
N PHE A 18 7.95 -3.08 -14.33
CA PHE A 18 7.82 -4.29 -13.51
C PHE A 18 6.45 -4.96 -13.71
N LEU A 19 5.38 -4.20 -13.90
CA LEU A 19 4.04 -4.76 -14.12
C LEU A 19 3.95 -5.59 -15.41
N ILE A 20 4.61 -5.18 -16.49
CA ILE A 20 4.59 -5.89 -17.78
C ILE A 20 5.02 -7.36 -17.66
N PRO A 21 6.22 -7.70 -17.13
CA PRO A 21 6.64 -9.10 -17.00
C PRO A 21 5.77 -9.91 -16.05
N PHE A 22 5.25 -9.32 -14.94
CA PHE A 22 4.32 -10.02 -14.05
C PHE A 22 2.97 -10.29 -14.73
N GLY A 23 2.44 -9.32 -15.47
CA GLY A 23 1.22 -9.46 -16.27
C GLY A 23 1.37 -10.52 -17.37
N TRP A 24 2.49 -10.51 -18.08
CA TRP A 24 2.83 -11.51 -19.09
C TRP A 24 2.92 -12.91 -18.46
N PHE A 25 3.74 -13.05 -17.40
CA PHE A 25 3.91 -14.33 -16.71
C PHE A 25 2.57 -14.90 -16.27
N HIS A 26 1.71 -14.07 -15.66
CA HIS A 26 0.37 -14.45 -15.25
C HIS A 26 -0.50 -14.92 -16.43
N ARG A 27 -0.53 -14.17 -17.54
CA ARG A 27 -1.35 -14.46 -18.72
C ARG A 27 -0.98 -15.76 -19.42
N PHE A 28 0.31 -16.13 -19.41
CA PHE A 28 0.83 -17.27 -20.18
C PHE A 28 1.10 -18.52 -19.32
N LYS A 29 1.45 -18.38 -18.05
CA LYS A 29 1.70 -19.52 -17.14
C LYS A 29 0.46 -19.94 -16.33
N GLY A 30 -0.69 -19.31 -16.57
CA GLY A 30 -1.94 -19.67 -15.89
C GLY A 30 -1.89 -19.40 -14.38
N GLY A 31 -1.08 -18.43 -13.94
CA GLY A 31 -1.16 -17.93 -12.57
C GLY A 31 -2.58 -17.43 -12.28
N LYS A 32 -2.99 -17.40 -11.02
CA LYS A 32 -4.24 -16.75 -10.60
C LYS A 32 -3.89 -15.47 -9.85
N ALA A 33 -4.07 -14.32 -10.48
CA ALA A 33 -3.97 -12.99 -9.90
C ALA A 33 -5.30 -12.69 -9.22
N THR A 34 -5.53 -13.45 -8.15
CA THR A 34 -6.80 -13.56 -7.43
C THR A 34 -7.33 -12.22 -6.98
N TYR A 35 -6.44 -11.27 -6.68
CA TYR A 35 -6.79 -10.03 -6.03
C TYR A 35 -6.88 -8.80 -6.94
N LEU A 36 -6.83 -8.94 -8.27
CA LEU A 36 -6.94 -7.79 -9.19
C LEU A 36 -8.36 -7.17 -9.27
N ALA A 37 -9.36 -7.81 -8.67
CA ALA A 37 -10.71 -7.25 -8.58
C ALA A 37 -10.73 -5.99 -7.70
N ALA A 38 -11.81 -5.20 -7.77
CA ALA A 38 -11.99 -4.05 -6.88
C ALA A 38 -12.07 -4.46 -5.40
N GLY A 39 -12.65 -5.62 -5.10
CA GLY A 39 -12.84 -6.11 -3.74
C GLY A 39 -14.10 -5.59 -3.06
N LYS A 40 -14.42 -6.18 -1.91
CA LYS A 40 -15.65 -5.94 -1.15
C LYS A 40 -15.36 -5.21 0.15
N TRP A 41 -16.09 -4.11 0.40
CA TRP A 41 -15.95 -3.25 1.58
C TRP A 41 -16.66 -3.78 2.83
N ASN A 42 -17.63 -4.67 2.65
CA ASN A 42 -18.43 -5.25 3.74
C ASN A 42 -17.92 -6.62 4.16
N ASN A 43 -16.86 -7.14 3.53
CA ASN A 43 -16.26 -8.39 3.96
C ASN A 43 -15.70 -8.23 5.39
N PRO A 44 -15.79 -9.28 6.23
CA PRO A 44 -15.32 -9.19 7.59
C PRO A 44 -13.80 -9.30 7.67
N ILE A 45 -13.19 -8.40 8.43
CA ILE A 45 -11.88 -8.58 9.04
C ILE A 45 -12.05 -8.91 10.52
N TYR A 46 -11.00 -9.44 11.14
CA TYR A 46 -11.06 -9.83 12.55
C TYR A 46 -10.06 -9.07 13.41
N PHE A 47 -10.33 -9.03 14.72
CA PHE A 47 -9.45 -8.46 15.74
C PHE A 47 -9.10 -9.50 16.83
N PRO A 48 -7.84 -9.59 17.30
CA PRO A 48 -6.73 -8.67 17.05
C PRO A 48 -5.95 -8.92 15.75
N PHE A 49 -6.15 -10.06 15.08
CA PHE A 49 -5.47 -10.35 13.81
C PHE A 49 -6.46 -10.32 12.65
N ILE A 50 -6.16 -9.55 11.60
CA ILE A 50 -7.06 -9.30 10.45
C ILE A 50 -7.63 -10.59 9.83
N LEU A 51 -6.84 -11.67 9.82
CA LEU A 51 -7.27 -12.97 9.29
C LEU A 51 -8.10 -13.81 10.27
N LYS A 52 -7.87 -13.67 11.58
CA LYS A 52 -8.53 -14.48 12.61
C LYS A 52 -8.58 -13.74 13.94
N GLY A 53 -9.75 -13.71 14.55
CA GLY A 53 -9.97 -13.02 15.81
C GLY A 53 -11.35 -13.32 16.35
N PHE A 54 -11.66 -12.74 17.51
CA PHE A 54 -12.94 -12.95 18.20
C PHE A 54 -13.97 -11.87 17.87
N LEU A 55 -13.53 -10.68 17.44
CA LEU A 55 -14.42 -9.65 16.89
C LEU A 55 -14.36 -9.67 15.37
N SER A 56 -15.51 -9.49 14.74
CA SER A 56 -15.66 -9.33 13.29
C SER A 56 -16.11 -7.91 12.98
N ASP A 57 -15.45 -7.27 12.02
CA ASP A 57 -15.66 -5.87 11.65
C ASP A 57 -15.67 -5.72 10.12
N PRO A 58 -16.60 -4.97 9.51
CA PRO A 58 -16.53 -4.71 8.08
C PRO A 58 -15.33 -3.83 7.71
N ILE A 59 -14.71 -4.12 6.56
CA ILE A 59 -13.50 -3.41 6.08
C ILE A 59 -13.67 -1.89 6.02
N TRP A 60 -14.82 -1.36 5.63
CA TRP A 60 -15.02 0.09 5.56
C TRP A 60 -14.83 0.78 6.92
N ARG A 61 -15.29 0.16 8.03
CA ARG A 61 -15.18 0.73 9.37
C ARG A 61 -13.74 0.63 9.88
N PHE A 62 -13.07 -0.49 9.60
CA PHE A 62 -11.64 -0.60 9.81
C PHE A 62 -10.84 0.49 9.10
N LEU A 63 -11.13 0.76 7.82
CA LEU A 63 -10.44 1.80 7.06
C LEU A 63 -10.71 3.20 7.60
N LEU A 64 -11.91 3.46 8.08
CA LEU A 64 -12.24 4.72 8.75
C LEU A 64 -11.44 4.90 10.04
N ILE A 65 -11.38 3.86 10.88
CA ILE A 65 -10.58 3.87 12.12
C ILE A 65 -9.09 4.02 11.78
N PHE A 66 -8.57 3.22 10.85
CA PHE A 66 -7.20 3.30 10.38
C PHE A 66 -6.85 4.72 9.93
N THR A 67 -7.67 5.31 9.05
CA THR A 67 -7.48 6.67 8.54
C THR A 67 -7.49 7.69 9.67
N GLY A 68 -8.45 7.61 10.59
CA GLY A 68 -8.51 8.52 11.74
C GLY A 68 -7.26 8.42 12.61
N VAL A 69 -6.84 7.20 12.95
CA VAL A 69 -5.65 6.97 13.78
C VAL A 69 -4.38 7.46 13.09
N THR A 70 -4.19 7.17 11.78
CA THR A 70 -2.98 7.58 11.07
C THR A 70 -2.94 9.08 10.84
N VAL A 71 -4.05 9.72 10.44
CA VAL A 71 -4.13 11.19 10.32
C VAL A 71 -3.80 11.86 11.65
N LEU A 72 -4.41 11.40 12.76
CA LEU A 72 -4.11 11.94 14.09
C LEU A 72 -2.65 11.73 14.51
N SER A 73 -2.05 10.61 14.14
CA SER A 73 -0.64 10.32 14.45
C SER A 73 0.31 11.24 13.68
N PHE A 74 0.03 11.50 12.41
CA PHE A 74 0.85 12.34 11.54
C PHE A 74 0.58 13.84 11.71
N ALA A 75 -0.58 14.24 12.26
CA ALA A 75 -0.94 15.64 12.44
C ALA A 75 0.09 16.44 13.26
N TRP A 76 0.80 15.78 14.18
CA TRP A 76 1.85 16.39 15.02
C TRP A 76 3.21 16.52 14.31
N VAL A 77 3.39 15.82 13.20
CA VAL A 77 4.64 15.79 12.41
C VAL A 77 4.57 16.79 11.24
N ILE A 78 3.36 17.03 10.72
CA ILE A 78 3.13 17.92 9.58
C ILE A 78 3.27 19.39 10.01
N ASP A 79 4.07 20.15 9.26
CA ASP A 79 4.14 21.61 9.40
C ASP A 79 2.98 22.29 8.65
N TRP A 80 1.92 22.61 9.39
CA TRP A 80 0.71 23.25 8.88
C TRP A 80 0.88 24.72 8.50
N HIS A 81 1.98 25.36 8.91
CA HIS A 81 2.22 26.79 8.64
C HIS A 81 3.08 27.02 7.40
N ARG A 82 3.40 25.95 6.65
CA ARG A 82 4.15 26.02 5.40
C ARG A 82 3.43 26.91 4.37
N PRO A 83 4.12 27.91 3.79
CA PRO A 83 3.50 28.83 2.82
C PRO A 83 3.08 28.13 1.52
N ASP A 84 3.70 27.00 1.19
CA ASP A 84 3.48 26.18 0.00
C ASP A 84 2.60 24.95 0.26
N LEU A 85 1.96 24.84 1.42
CA LEU A 85 1.17 23.66 1.83
C LEU A 85 0.11 23.25 0.79
N GLY A 86 -0.56 24.23 0.16
CA GLY A 86 -1.55 23.95 -0.89
C GLY A 86 -0.95 23.30 -2.14
N LEU A 87 0.25 23.72 -2.54
CA LEU A 87 0.98 23.11 -3.65
C LEU A 87 1.51 21.72 -3.26
N LEU A 88 2.04 21.58 -2.05
CA LEU A 88 2.50 20.30 -1.50
C LEU A 88 1.35 19.28 -1.47
N LEU A 89 0.12 19.70 -1.15
CA LEU A 89 -1.05 18.84 -1.18
C LEU A 89 -1.39 18.32 -2.59
N ILE A 90 -1.19 19.15 -3.63
CA ILE A 90 -1.34 18.73 -5.03
C ILE A 90 -0.30 17.66 -5.38
N TYR A 91 0.96 17.86 -4.97
CA TYR A 91 2.01 16.85 -5.14
C TYR A 91 1.71 15.57 -4.36
N ALA A 92 1.23 15.69 -3.12
CA ALA A 92 0.84 14.56 -2.28
C ALA A 92 -0.25 13.72 -2.94
N CYS A 93 -1.32 14.35 -3.43
CA CYS A 93 -2.41 13.66 -4.10
C CYS A 93 -1.96 13.01 -5.41
N SER A 94 -1.14 13.71 -6.20
CA SER A 94 -0.63 13.22 -7.47
C SER A 94 0.31 12.02 -7.28
N PHE A 95 1.26 12.14 -6.35
CA PHE A 95 2.15 11.05 -5.94
C PHE A 95 1.35 9.86 -5.43
N ALA A 96 0.45 10.09 -4.48
CA ALA A 96 -0.33 9.04 -3.85
C ALA A 96 -1.19 8.27 -4.85
N LEU A 97 -1.82 8.97 -5.81
CA LEU A 97 -2.66 8.33 -6.82
C LEU A 97 -1.85 7.41 -7.72
N VAL A 98 -0.74 7.91 -8.28
CA VAL A 98 0.11 7.12 -9.18
C VAL A 98 0.77 5.97 -8.41
N ASN A 99 1.36 6.29 -7.27
CA ASN A 99 2.15 5.34 -6.51
C ASN A 99 1.30 4.23 -5.90
N ALA A 100 0.22 4.57 -5.19
CA ALA A 100 -0.62 3.58 -4.52
C ALA A 100 -1.24 2.62 -5.54
N VAL A 101 -1.73 3.11 -6.67
CA VAL A 101 -2.33 2.24 -7.70
C VAL A 101 -1.28 1.28 -8.28
N LEU A 102 -0.14 1.78 -8.73
CA LEU A 102 0.88 0.93 -9.38
C LEU A 102 1.51 -0.06 -8.40
N GLU A 103 1.85 0.38 -7.18
CA GLU A 103 2.42 -0.51 -6.18
C GLU A 103 1.44 -1.58 -5.72
N GLU A 104 0.17 -1.25 -5.49
CA GLU A 104 -0.82 -2.25 -5.06
C GLU A 104 -1.11 -3.27 -6.16
N ILE A 105 -1.14 -2.87 -7.44
CA ILE A 105 -1.26 -3.83 -8.55
C ILE A 105 -0.06 -4.79 -8.55
N LEU A 106 1.16 -4.28 -8.37
CA LEU A 106 2.37 -5.11 -8.35
C LEU A 106 2.39 -6.03 -7.13
N TRP A 107 2.32 -5.47 -5.93
CA TRP A 107 2.54 -6.18 -4.68
C TRP A 107 1.34 -7.04 -4.27
N ARG A 108 0.12 -6.52 -4.37
CA ARG A 108 -1.10 -7.21 -3.90
C ARG A 108 -1.77 -7.97 -5.03
N GLY A 109 -1.78 -7.37 -6.23
CA GLY A 109 -2.33 -8.00 -7.42
C GLY A 109 -1.52 -9.22 -7.86
N TYR A 110 -0.22 -9.07 -8.09
CA TYR A 110 0.62 -10.13 -8.64
C TYR A 110 1.44 -10.89 -7.61
N ILE A 111 2.30 -10.21 -6.84
CA ILE A 111 3.27 -10.86 -5.94
C ILE A 111 2.57 -11.65 -4.83
N LEU A 112 1.65 -11.00 -4.09
CA LEU A 112 0.88 -11.65 -3.04
C LEU A 112 0.05 -12.81 -3.58
N SER A 113 -0.66 -12.63 -4.71
CA SER A 113 -1.44 -13.70 -5.34
C SER A 113 -0.58 -14.93 -5.66
N GLY A 114 0.64 -14.71 -6.17
CA GLY A 114 1.60 -15.77 -6.45
C GLY A 114 2.02 -16.52 -5.17
N PHE A 115 2.44 -15.79 -4.13
CA PHE A 115 2.86 -16.41 -2.88
C PHE A 115 1.71 -17.11 -2.14
N VAL A 116 0.51 -16.54 -2.12
CA VAL A 116 -0.67 -17.18 -1.51
C VAL A 116 -1.04 -18.45 -2.27
N GLY A 117 -0.96 -18.45 -3.61
CA GLY A 117 -1.22 -19.62 -4.44
C GLY A 117 -0.27 -20.80 -4.18
N ILE A 118 0.96 -20.53 -3.73
CA ILE A 118 2.00 -21.56 -3.48
C ILE A 118 2.08 -21.94 -1.99
N LEU A 119 2.03 -20.95 -1.09
CA LEU A 119 2.35 -21.10 0.33
C LEU A 119 1.12 -21.02 1.25
N GLY A 120 -0.04 -20.66 0.72
CA GLY A 120 -1.24 -20.32 1.48
C GLY A 120 -1.23 -18.89 2.04
N GLU A 121 -2.39 -18.45 2.55
CA GLU A 121 -2.63 -17.04 2.94
C GLU A 121 -1.61 -16.51 3.97
N VAL A 122 -1.42 -17.23 5.08
CA VAL A 122 -0.58 -16.77 6.21
C VAL A 122 0.88 -16.65 5.81
N LYS A 123 1.44 -17.67 5.15
CA LYS A 123 2.84 -17.61 4.71
C LYS A 123 3.02 -16.62 3.57
N GLY A 124 2.06 -16.57 2.64
CA GLY A 124 2.11 -15.65 1.51
C GLY A 124 2.10 -14.19 1.92
N LEU A 125 1.26 -13.81 2.90
CA LEU A 125 1.23 -12.43 3.40
C LEU A 125 2.51 -12.06 4.16
N ILE A 126 3.11 -12.99 4.91
CA ILE A 126 4.37 -12.75 5.63
C ILE A 126 5.48 -12.49 4.63
N VAL A 127 5.64 -13.37 3.64
CA VAL A 127 6.69 -13.23 2.62
C VAL A 127 6.49 -11.96 1.80
N ALA A 128 5.26 -11.67 1.36
CA ALA A 128 4.95 -10.45 0.62
C ALA A 128 5.19 -9.18 1.45
N GLY A 129 4.79 -9.16 2.73
CA GLY A 129 5.02 -8.02 3.62
C GLY A 129 6.49 -7.79 3.94
N VAL A 130 7.25 -8.85 4.27
CA VAL A 130 8.70 -8.75 4.46
C VAL A 130 9.39 -8.25 3.20
N GLY A 131 9.06 -8.82 2.03
CA GLY A 131 9.58 -8.38 0.73
C GLY A 131 9.25 -6.91 0.44
N PHE A 132 8.05 -6.45 0.77
CA PHE A 132 7.63 -5.06 0.62
C PHE A 132 8.50 -4.11 1.46
N GLY A 133 8.77 -4.44 2.72
CA GLY A 133 9.66 -3.60 3.55
C GLY A 133 11.11 -3.59 3.05
N PHE A 134 11.65 -4.73 2.63
CA PHE A 134 13.00 -4.79 2.03
C PHE A 134 13.11 -4.02 0.72
N TYR A 135 12.05 -4.01 -0.09
CA TYR A 135 12.00 -3.20 -1.31
C TYR A 135 12.25 -1.71 -1.03
N HIS A 136 11.78 -1.21 0.11
CA HIS A 136 12.01 0.17 0.52
C HIS A 136 13.44 0.47 0.97
N TYR A 137 14.23 -0.56 1.32
CA TYR A 137 15.64 -0.35 1.65
C TYR A 137 16.43 0.14 0.43
N HIS A 138 16.13 -0.41 -0.75
CA HIS A 138 16.69 0.07 -2.03
C HIS A 138 16.28 1.52 -2.35
N LEU A 139 15.16 2.00 -1.80
CA LEU A 139 14.70 3.38 -1.93
C LEU A 139 15.37 4.34 -0.92
N GLY A 140 16.31 3.85 -0.11
CA GLY A 140 17.09 4.68 0.82
C GLY A 140 16.53 4.79 2.24
N PHE A 141 15.46 4.05 2.57
CA PHE A 141 14.91 4.04 3.92
C PHE A 141 15.79 3.26 4.91
N SER A 142 15.80 3.71 6.17
CA SER A 142 16.53 3.04 7.24
C SER A 142 15.92 1.67 7.57
N TRP A 143 16.72 0.79 8.18
CA TRP A 143 16.26 -0.54 8.63
C TRP A 143 15.01 -0.52 9.50
N LEU A 144 14.93 0.45 10.41
CA LEU A 144 13.77 0.59 11.30
C LEU A 144 12.50 0.96 10.51
N ILE A 145 12.61 1.87 9.53
CA ILE A 145 11.50 2.26 8.68
C ILE A 145 11.08 1.09 7.77
N CYS A 146 12.05 0.34 7.22
CA CYS A 146 11.77 -0.87 6.45
C CYS A 146 11.01 -1.92 7.26
N LEU A 147 11.36 -2.11 8.54
CA LEU A 147 10.62 -3.01 9.44
C LEU A 147 9.17 -2.55 9.63
N LEU A 148 8.94 -1.24 9.82
CA LEU A 148 7.60 -0.67 9.90
C LEU A 148 6.82 -0.88 8.59
N PHE A 149 7.47 -0.68 7.43
CA PHE A 149 6.88 -0.98 6.14
C PHE A 149 6.59 -2.47 5.95
N SER A 150 7.39 -3.39 6.51
CA SER A 150 7.06 -4.81 6.49
C SER A 150 5.78 -5.11 7.28
N VAL A 151 5.64 -4.55 8.49
CA VAL A 151 4.43 -4.73 9.31
C VAL A 151 3.21 -4.13 8.60
N PHE A 152 3.34 -2.91 8.10
CA PHE A 152 2.31 -2.25 7.31
C PHE A 152 1.97 -3.06 6.04
N GLY A 153 2.99 -3.62 5.40
CA GLY A 153 2.88 -4.44 4.21
C GLY A 153 2.12 -5.74 4.45
N MET A 154 2.32 -6.37 5.60
CA MET A 154 1.53 -7.53 6.07
C MET A 154 0.09 -7.14 6.34
N MET A 155 -0.15 -6.01 7.00
CA MET A 155 -1.49 -5.49 7.29
C MET A 155 -2.28 -5.24 6.00
N MET A 156 -1.67 -4.54 5.04
CA MET A 156 -2.24 -4.30 3.71
C MET A 156 -2.52 -5.62 2.97
N SER A 157 -1.60 -6.59 3.03
CA SER A 157 -1.81 -7.91 2.40
C SER A 157 -2.98 -8.66 3.02
N ALA A 158 -3.11 -8.63 4.35
CA ALA A 158 -4.26 -9.21 5.03
C ALA A 158 -5.56 -8.51 4.64
N THR A 159 -5.58 -7.18 4.54
CA THR A 159 -6.73 -6.42 4.05
C THR A 159 -7.12 -6.84 2.63
N THR A 160 -6.16 -7.01 1.71
CA THR A 160 -6.41 -7.50 0.34
C THR A 160 -7.00 -8.90 0.31
N ILE A 161 -6.47 -9.82 1.13
CA ILE A 161 -6.98 -11.18 1.24
C ILE A 161 -8.44 -11.14 1.73
N ARG A 162 -8.76 -10.30 2.73
CA ARG A 162 -10.13 -10.22 3.26
C ARG A 162 -11.08 -9.49 2.32
N SER A 163 -10.65 -8.42 1.66
CA SER A 163 -11.46 -7.69 0.68
C SER A 163 -11.66 -8.49 -0.60
N GLN A 164 -10.77 -9.45 -0.90
CA GLN A 164 -10.71 -10.13 -2.20
C GLN A 164 -10.56 -9.12 -3.36
N GLY A 165 -9.75 -8.08 -3.16
CA GLY A 165 -9.47 -7.07 -4.18
C GLY A 165 -8.66 -5.87 -3.73
N LEU A 166 -8.28 -5.01 -4.67
CA LEU A 166 -7.31 -3.94 -4.45
C LEU A 166 -7.89 -2.63 -3.92
N LEU A 167 -9.14 -2.28 -4.18
CA LEU A 167 -9.61 -0.92 -3.93
C LEU A 167 -9.54 -0.51 -2.44
N PRO A 168 -9.93 -1.35 -1.47
CA PRO A 168 -9.76 -1.03 -0.05
C PRO A 168 -8.29 -0.77 0.36
N VAL A 169 -7.35 -1.55 -0.19
CA VAL A 169 -5.92 -1.39 0.14
C VAL A 169 -5.29 -0.22 -0.61
N ILE A 170 -5.75 0.09 -1.83
CA ILE A 170 -5.34 1.29 -2.57
C ILE A 170 -5.72 2.54 -1.77
N VAL A 171 -6.93 2.60 -1.21
CA VAL A 171 -7.33 3.74 -0.35
C VAL A 171 -6.44 3.85 0.88
N MET A 172 -6.15 2.72 1.52
CA MET A 172 -5.26 2.65 2.69
C MET A 172 -3.85 3.17 2.36
N HIS A 173 -3.26 2.74 1.25
CA HIS A 173 -1.94 3.18 0.81
C HIS A 173 -1.96 4.63 0.31
N PHE A 174 -3.01 5.06 -0.38
CA PHE A 174 -3.19 6.44 -0.83
C PHE A 174 -3.16 7.43 0.33
N VAL A 175 -3.91 7.15 1.41
CA VAL A 175 -3.90 7.97 2.64
C VAL A 175 -2.48 8.05 3.22
N MET A 176 -1.79 6.91 3.34
CA MET A 176 -0.43 6.90 3.88
C MET A 176 0.55 7.68 3.01
N ASN A 177 0.48 7.57 1.68
CA ASN A 177 1.35 8.33 0.77
C ASN A 177 1.12 9.85 0.89
N ILE A 178 -0.12 10.29 1.06
CA ILE A 178 -0.39 11.71 1.35
C ILE A 178 0.31 12.13 2.64
N LEU A 179 0.12 11.37 3.73
CA LEU A 179 0.72 11.70 5.02
C LEU A 179 2.25 11.69 4.96
N PHE A 180 2.84 10.77 4.21
CA PHE A 180 4.30 10.70 4.03
C PHE A 180 4.85 11.92 3.32
N VAL A 181 4.20 12.36 2.24
CA VAL A 181 4.57 13.60 1.54
C VAL A 181 4.42 14.82 2.46
N LEU A 182 3.27 14.97 3.14
CA LEU A 182 3.02 16.13 4.01
C LEU A 182 3.98 16.17 5.21
N SER A 183 4.45 15.01 5.69
CA SER A 183 5.43 14.91 6.76
C SER A 183 6.88 15.14 6.32
N GLY A 184 7.16 15.26 5.02
CA GLY A 184 8.51 15.38 4.48
C GLY A 184 9.32 14.07 4.50
N MET A 185 8.65 12.91 4.59
CA MET A 185 9.32 11.61 4.39
C MET A 185 9.50 11.25 2.92
N ILE A 186 8.72 11.90 2.04
CA ILE A 186 8.79 11.80 0.60
C ILE A 186 8.88 13.23 0.07
N PHE A 187 9.90 13.48 -0.76
CA PHE A 187 10.48 14.79 -1.12
C PHE A 187 11.49 15.32 -0.09
#